data_AF-K0TIF9-F1
#
_entry.id   AF-K0TIF9-F1
#
_cell.length_a   1.000
_cell.length_b   1.000
_cell.length_c   1.000
_cell.angle_alpha   90.00
_cell.angle_beta   90.00
_cell.angle_gamma   90.00
#
_symmetry.space_group_name_H-M   'P 1'
#
loop_
_entity.id
_entity.type
_entity.pdbx_description
1 polymer ?
#
loop_
_entity_poly.entity_id
_entity_poly.type
_entity_poly.pdbx_seq_one_letter_code
_entity_poly.pdbx_strand_id
1 'polypeptide(L)'
;RNSLGSRYYFGEGVEEDKPRGILLWQEAAMKGHVLARHYLGADEFNNGNCELAVQHWMISAKMGYDVSLNTIKIMFLRGQATKAQYAEALRGYGDAVEEMKSHQREEAKRLGF
;
A
#
# COMPACT_ATOMS: atom_id res chain seq x y z
N ARG A 1 -7.68 11.61 5.15
CA ARG A 1 -8.82 10.65 5.22
C ARG A 1 -8.40 9.26 5.75
N ASN A 2 -7.13 8.88 5.70
CA ASN A 2 -6.63 7.56 6.16
C ASN A 2 -6.73 7.38 7.67
N SER A 3 -6.48 8.47 8.40
CA SER A 3 -6.61 8.52 9.86
C SER A 3 -8.03 8.19 10.31
N LEU A 4 -9.06 8.49 9.52
CA LEU A 4 -10.44 8.18 9.90
C LEU A 4 -10.75 6.68 9.80
N GLY A 5 -10.26 6.01 8.74
CA GLY A 5 -10.42 4.56 8.60
C GLY A 5 -9.75 3.79 9.74
N SER A 6 -8.52 4.18 10.10
CA SER A 6 -7.81 3.59 11.25
C SER A 6 -8.52 3.86 12.57
N ARG A 7 -9.08 5.07 12.76
CA ARG A 7 -9.80 5.40 13.99
C ARG A 7 -11.04 4.54 14.20
N TYR A 8 -11.85 4.31 13.16
CA TYR A 8 -12.99 3.39 13.28
C TYR A 8 -12.53 1.94 13.43
N TYR A 9 -11.46 1.53 12.73
CA TYR A 9 -10.96 0.15 12.82
C TYR A 9 -10.41 -0.22 14.21
N PHE A 10 -9.74 0.72 14.88
CA PHE A 10 -9.11 0.51 16.20
C PHE A 10 -9.89 1.13 17.38
N GLY A 11 -11.01 1.83 17.13
CA GLY A 11 -11.77 2.53 18.18
C GLY A 11 -11.05 3.74 18.78
N GLU A 12 -10.16 4.41 18.03
CA GLU A 12 -9.37 5.54 18.54
C GLU A 12 -10.19 6.85 18.61
N GLY A 13 -10.78 7.08 19.78
CA GLY A 13 -11.61 8.25 20.06
C GLY A 13 -12.94 8.26 19.31
N VAL A 14 -13.38 7.10 18.82
CA VAL A 14 -14.70 6.78 18.26
C VAL A 14 -15.05 5.34 18.66
N GLU A 15 -16.31 4.96 18.59
CA GLU A 15 -16.72 3.56 18.77
C GLU A 15 -16.07 2.68 17.68
N GLU A 16 -15.57 1.50 18.08
CA GLU A 16 -14.96 0.54 17.14
C GLU A 16 -15.99 0.07 16.12
N ASP A 17 -15.69 0.27 14.84
CA ASP A 17 -16.49 -0.14 13.71
C ASP A 17 -15.56 -0.53 12.55
N LYS A 18 -15.05 -1.76 12.62
CA LYS A 18 -14.15 -2.33 11.61
C LYS A 18 -14.73 -2.29 10.20
N PRO A 19 -15.99 -2.71 9.95
CA PRO A 19 -16.59 -2.61 8.62
C PRO A 19 -16.56 -1.19 8.04
N ARG A 20 -16.87 -0.18 8.86
CA ARG A 20 -16.81 1.22 8.43
C ARG A 20 -15.38 1.68 8.19
N GLY A 21 -14.42 1.27 9.03
CA GLY A 21 -13.01 1.53 8.83
C GLY A 21 -12.50 0.99 7.47
N ILE A 22 -12.85 -0.26 7.17
CA ILE A 22 -12.52 -0.94 5.91
C ILE A 22 -13.14 -0.20 4.72
N LEU A 23 -14.43 0.18 4.79
CA LEU A 23 -15.10 0.93 3.72
C LEU A 23 -14.39 2.25 3.42
N LEU A 24 -13.99 2.99 4.46
CA LEU A 24 -13.23 4.24 4.30
C LEU A 24 -11.86 4.01 3.67
N TRP A 25 -11.18 2.92 4.02
CA TRP A 25 -9.93 2.55 3.36
C TRP A 25 -10.14 2.14 1.90
N GLN A 26 -11.20 1.41 1.56
CA GLN A 26 -11.55 1.08 0.18
C GLN A 26 -11.77 2.35 -0.66
N GLU A 27 -12.57 3.30 -0.17
CA GLU A 27 -12.77 4.60 -0.83
C GLU A 27 -11.46 5.36 -1.04
N ALA A 28 -10.62 5.44 -0.01
CA ALA A 28 -9.36 6.15 -0.07
C ALA A 28 -8.38 5.45 -1.04
N ALA A 29 -8.33 4.13 -1.02
CA ALA A 29 -7.49 3.33 -1.89
C ALA A 29 -7.91 3.48 -3.37
N MET A 30 -9.20 3.57 -3.68
CA MET A 30 -9.71 3.88 -5.02
C MET A 30 -9.28 5.27 -5.51
N LYS A 31 -9.06 6.21 -4.60
CA LYS A 31 -8.53 7.56 -4.90
C LYS A 31 -6.99 7.62 -4.95
N GLY A 32 -6.33 6.46 -4.97
CA GLY A 32 -4.87 6.38 -5.01
C GLY A 32 -4.20 6.56 -3.65
N HIS A 33 -4.92 6.44 -2.54
CA HIS A 33 -4.29 6.60 -1.24
C HIS A 33 -3.45 5.37 -0.85
N VAL A 34 -2.13 5.53 -0.83
CA VAL A 34 -1.18 4.43 -0.67
C VAL A 34 -1.30 3.72 0.69
N LEU A 35 -1.42 4.48 1.79
CA LEU A 35 -1.60 3.90 3.14
C LEU A 35 -2.91 3.13 3.29
N ALA A 36 -3.99 3.58 2.66
CA ALA A 36 -5.27 2.90 2.75
C ALA A 36 -5.20 1.55 2.04
N ARG A 37 -4.52 1.49 0.90
CA ARG A 37 -4.23 0.23 0.21
C ARG A 37 -3.37 -0.71 1.06
N HIS A 38 -2.39 -0.18 1.80
CA HIS A 38 -1.59 -0.97 2.73
C HIS A 38 -2.43 -1.56 3.87
N TYR A 39 -3.33 -0.77 4.48
CA TYR A 39 -4.19 -1.25 5.56
C TYR A 39 -5.20 -2.30 5.11
N LEU A 40 -5.72 -2.20 3.88
CA LEU A 40 -6.53 -3.27 3.31
C LEU A 40 -5.74 -4.58 3.21
N GLY A 41 -4.46 -4.52 2.81
CA GLY A 41 -3.61 -5.71 2.80
C GLY A 41 -3.40 -6.31 4.20
N ALA A 42 -3.25 -5.46 5.22
CA ALA A 42 -3.14 -5.91 6.60
C ALA A 42 -4.42 -6.56 7.13
N ASP A 43 -5.59 -6.01 6.81
CA ASP A 43 -6.88 -6.58 7.16
C ASP A 43 -7.09 -7.96 6.51
N GLU A 44 -6.81 -8.08 5.20
CA GLU A 44 -6.90 -9.35 4.48
C GLU A 44 -5.95 -10.41 5.04
N PHE A 45 -4.74 -10.00 5.43
CA PHE A 45 -3.79 -10.90 6.07
C PHE A 45 -4.28 -11.39 7.43
N ASN A 46 -4.86 -10.50 8.25
CA ASN A 46 -5.44 -10.86 9.54
C ASN A 46 -6.64 -11.81 9.39
N ASN A 47 -7.38 -11.71 8.28
CA ASN A 47 -8.47 -12.63 7.93
C ASN A 47 -7.97 -13.96 7.32
N GLY A 48 -6.66 -14.14 7.16
CA GLY A 48 -6.05 -15.34 6.59
C GLY A 48 -5.96 -15.34 5.06
N ASN A 49 -6.44 -14.28 4.39
CA ASN A 49 -6.45 -14.13 2.94
C ASN A 49 -5.08 -13.64 2.42
N CYS A 50 -4.04 -14.47 2.60
CA CYS A 50 -2.66 -14.10 2.27
C CYS A 50 -2.46 -13.68 0.81
N GLU A 51 -3.15 -14.32 -0.13
CA GLU A 51 -3.03 -13.98 -1.56
C GLU A 51 -3.57 -12.57 -1.85
N LEU A 52 -4.75 -12.24 -1.33
CA LEU A 52 -5.37 -10.93 -1.49
C LEU A 52 -4.56 -9.84 -0.77
N ALA A 53 -4.02 -10.16 0.41
CA ALA A 53 -3.11 -9.28 1.13
C ALA A 53 -1.88 -8.88 0.29
N VAL A 54 -1.24 -9.86 -0.36
CA VAL A 54 -0.11 -9.62 -1.27
C VAL A 54 -0.52 -8.72 -2.43
N GLN A 55 -1.71 -8.93 -3.04
CA GLN A 55 -2.19 -8.06 -4.11
C GLN A 55 -2.36 -6.60 -3.67
N HIS A 56 -2.96 -6.37 -2.50
CA HIS A 56 -3.08 -5.03 -1.93
C HIS A 56 -1.71 -4.38 -1.69
N TRP A 57 -0.78 -5.11 -1.06
CA TRP A 57 0.57 -4.60 -0.83
C TRP A 57 1.36 -4.38 -2.12
N MET A 58 1.14 -5.19 -3.17
CA MET A 58 1.80 -5.00 -4.47
C MET A 58 1.36 -3.68 -5.13
N ILE A 59 0.07 -3.37 -5.08
CA ILE A 59 -0.44 -2.08 -5.57
C ILE A 59 0.19 -0.94 -4.77
N SER A 60 0.22 -1.05 -3.44
CA SER A 60 0.82 -0.04 -2.57
C SER A 60 2.33 0.15 -2.82
N ALA A 61 3.07 -0.94 -3.04
CA ALA A 61 4.49 -0.91 -3.41
C ALA A 61 4.72 -0.26 -4.78
N LYS A 62 3.88 -0.57 -5.78
CA LYS A 62 3.86 0.08 -7.11
C LYS A 62 3.55 1.58 -7.06
N MET A 63 3.07 2.09 -5.94
CA MET A 63 2.89 3.52 -5.70
C MET A 63 4.04 4.13 -4.88
N GLY A 64 5.14 3.40 -4.72
CA GLY A 64 6.35 3.87 -4.05
C GLY A 64 6.36 3.70 -2.53
N TYR A 65 5.48 2.88 -1.95
CA TYR A 65 5.48 2.62 -0.50
C TYR A 65 6.32 1.41 -0.11
N ASP A 66 7.44 1.70 0.53
CA ASP A 66 8.50 0.77 0.92
C ASP A 66 8.06 -0.21 2.01
N VAL A 67 7.20 0.22 2.93
CA VAL A 67 6.67 -0.65 3.98
C VAL A 67 5.90 -1.83 3.37
N SER A 68 5.07 -1.59 2.36
CA SER A 68 4.36 -2.67 1.65
C SER A 68 5.32 -3.62 0.93
N LEU A 69 6.36 -3.09 0.29
CA LEU A 69 7.41 -3.90 -0.33
C LEU A 69 8.13 -4.79 0.70
N ASN A 70 8.48 -4.23 1.86
CA ASN A 70 9.11 -4.97 2.95
C ASN A 70 8.17 -6.04 3.54
N THR A 71 6.87 -5.77 3.63
CA THR A 71 5.89 -6.77 4.05
C THR A 71 5.85 -7.96 3.08
N ILE A 72 5.82 -7.70 1.76
CA ILE A 72 5.88 -8.78 0.75
C ILE A 72 7.18 -9.57 0.84
N LYS A 73 8.32 -8.90 1.10
CA LYS A 73 9.60 -9.58 1.36
C LYS A 73 9.50 -10.53 2.55
N ILE A 74 8.91 -10.09 3.66
CA ILE A 74 8.71 -10.92 4.87
C ILE A 74 7.82 -12.12 4.54
N MET A 75 6.73 -11.92 3.81
CA MET A 75 5.86 -13.02 3.38
C MET A 75 6.57 -14.02 2.47
N PHE A 76 7.42 -13.54 1.56
CA PHE A 76 8.24 -14.41 0.70
C PHE A 76 9.20 -15.27 1.54
N LEU A 77 9.90 -14.67 2.50
CA LEU A 77 10.80 -15.40 3.41
C LEU A 77 10.07 -16.44 4.27
N ARG A 78 8.77 -16.23 4.53
CA ARG A 78 7.90 -17.16 5.26
C ARG A 78 7.20 -18.19 4.36
N GLY A 79 7.43 -18.16 3.04
CA GLY A 79 6.75 -19.04 2.08
C GLY A 79 5.28 -18.69 1.82
N GLN A 80 4.79 -17.53 2.28
CA GLN A 80 3.41 -17.06 2.10
C GLN A 80 3.23 -16.25 0.81
N ALA A 81 4.32 -15.73 0.25
CA ALA A 81 4.34 -15.10 -1.07
C ALA A 81 5.36 -15.83 -1.96
N THR A 82 5.12 -15.79 -3.27
CA THR A 82 6.00 -16.40 -4.26
C THR A 82 7.18 -15.50 -4.60
N LYS A 83 8.26 -16.09 -5.12
CA LYS A 83 9.40 -15.34 -5.67
C LYS A 83 8.96 -14.37 -6.78
N ALA A 84 7.98 -14.78 -7.60
CA ALA A 84 7.45 -13.96 -8.68
C ALA A 84 6.74 -12.70 -8.14
N GLN A 85 5.87 -12.85 -7.14
CA GLN A 85 5.20 -11.72 -6.49
C GLN A 85 6.19 -10.74 -5.87
N TYR A 86 7.23 -11.23 -5.19
CA TYR A 86 8.25 -10.35 -4.61
C TYR A 86 9.06 -9.62 -5.69
N ALA A 87 9.48 -10.32 -6.75
CA ALA A 87 10.20 -9.70 -7.87
C ALA A 87 9.35 -8.65 -8.61
N GLU A 88 8.05 -8.89 -8.76
CA GLU A 88 7.13 -7.93 -9.35
C GLU A 88 6.95 -6.69 -8.45
N ALA A 89 6.80 -6.88 -7.14
CA ALA A 89 6.71 -5.78 -6.19
C ALA A 89 7.97 -4.90 -6.21
N LEU A 90 9.16 -5.52 -6.26
CA LEU A 90 10.44 -4.81 -6.37
C LEU A 90 10.51 -3.96 -7.65
N ARG A 91 10.14 -4.56 -8.79
CA ARG A 91 10.15 -3.87 -10.08
C ARG A 91 9.21 -2.67 -10.07
N GLY A 92 7.97 -2.89 -9.64
CA GLY A 92 6.95 -1.85 -9.58
C GLY A 92 7.31 -0.70 -8.64
N TYR A 93 7.97 -0.99 -7.51
CA TYR A 93 8.50 0.04 -6.63
C TYR A 93 9.63 0.84 -7.29
N GLY A 94 10.54 0.15 -8.00
CA GLY A 94 11.61 0.78 -8.78
C GLY A 94 11.06 1.74 -9.83
N ASP A 95 10.06 1.30 -10.60
CA ASP A 95 9.40 2.11 -11.63
C ASP A 95 8.79 3.38 -10.99
N ALA A 96 8.12 3.26 -9.85
CA ALA A 96 7.54 4.41 -9.13
C ALA A 96 8.60 5.44 -8.68
N VAL A 97 9.75 4.97 -8.20
CA VAL A 97 10.86 5.84 -7.77
C VAL A 97 11.49 6.56 -8.96
N GLU A 98 11.67 5.87 -10.09
CA GLU A 98 12.24 6.48 -11.30
C GLU A 98 11.29 7.50 -11.94
N GLU A 99 9.99 7.21 -12.00
CA GLU A 99 8.97 8.16 -12.48
C GLU A 99 8.94 9.45 -11.64
N MET A 100 9.03 9.34 -10.31
CA MET A 100 9.07 10.50 -9.41
C MET A 100 10.32 11.37 -9.67
N LYS A 101 11.49 10.75 -9.88
CA LYS A 101 12.73 11.48 -10.24
C LYS A 101 12.60 12.17 -11.59
N SER A 102 11.96 11.52 -12.56
CA SER A 102 11.74 12.09 -13.90
C SER A 102 10.85 13.34 -13.82
N HIS A 103 9.72 13.26 -13.10
CA HIS A 103 8.83 14.39 -12.89
C HIS A 103 9.54 15.60 -12.25
N GLN A 104 10.32 15.36 -11.19
CA GLN A 104 11.08 16.43 -10.54
C GLN A 104 12.12 17.06 -11.47
N ARG A 105 12.78 16.25 -12.31
CA ARG A 105 13.72 16.74 -13.34
C ARG A 105 13.01 17.60 -14.39
N GLU A 106 11.84 17.18 -14.87
CA GLU A 106 11.05 17.94 -15.85
C GLU A 106 10.52 19.25 -15.26
N GLU A 107 10.06 19.23 -14.01
CA GLU A 107 9.60 20.41 -13.27
C GLU A 107 10.75 21.42 -13.06
N ALA A 108 11.93 20.96 -12.64
CA ALA A 108 13.12 21.81 -12.50
C ALA A 108 13.49 22.50 -13.83
N LYS A 109 13.46 21.77 -14.95
CA LYS A 109 13.67 22.34 -16.30
C LYS A 109 12.62 23.38 -16.67
N ARG A 110 11.35 23.16 -16.34
CA ARG A 110 10.26 24.14 -16.59
C ARG A 110 10.44 25.41 -15.76
N LEU A 111 10.99 25.30 -14.55
CA LEU A 111 11.25 26.42 -13.65
C LEU A 111 12.57 27.17 -13.97
N GLY A 112 13.36 26.70 -14.94
CA GLY A 112 14.54 27.40 -15.43
C GLY A 112 15.81 27.20 -14.60
N PHE A 113 15.89 26.11 -13.82
CA PHE A 113 17.11 25.68 -13.14
C PHE A 113 17.94 24.72 -14.00
#